data_AF-A0AAP0BEB5-F1
#
_entry.id   AF-A0AAP0BEB5-F1
#
_cell.length_a   1.000
_cell.length_b   1.000
_cell.length_c   1.000
_cell.angle_alpha   90.00
_cell.angle_beta   90.00
_cell.angle_gamma   90.00
#
_symmetry.space_group_name_H-M   'P 1'
#
loop_
_entity.id
_entity.type
_entity.pdbx_description
1 polymer ?
#
loop_
_entity_poly.entity_id
_entity_poly.type
_entity_poly.pdbx_seq_one_letter_code
_entity_poly.pdbx_strand_id
1 'polypeptide(L)'
;MPERDVVSWTAMISCYEQSEMFRESLELFYLMRIRGVRIDEVALVTVLSSCASLQATKNGESVHGLIIRTGIQSYVILQNSLIHMYCSCSEITTAQMLFDSCDKDQISWNIMISGYLKCGFVDKALSLFQEMQTLGVKPDETTLVSIVSACTNLSALEQGKWVHAYIRKHSYQLNVFLGTTMVDMYMKCGCRESAMLVFDEMEEKSVSTWNAMILGLAMNGFFKEALKKFAEMERHGVLPNEVTFVGVLGACRHGGLVDEGREYFDLMKRMYNLEPNVKHYGCMVDLLGRAGLLGEAEKLIDDMPVAPDPSTWGALLGACKKHGDTEIGERVGRKLIEFEPKHDGFHVLLSNIYASKGKWDDLMEVRSDMKQRRVVKMPGCSIIEARGAVHEFLSGDSSHPKMEEIEDMLNEMARRLKIEGYEAKTTEVAFDIEMEEKESSVYRHSEKLAIAFGLINIDPPVPVRIMKNLRICGDCHDAAKILSKVFGREIVVRDRQRFHHFKQGVCSCADYW
;
A
#
# COMPACT_ATOMS: atom_id res chain seq x y z
N MET A 1 -37.97 19.87 31.48
CA MET A 1 -39.06 20.46 30.67
C MET A 1 -40.29 19.58 30.81
N PRO A 2 -41.45 20.11 31.24
CA PRO A 2 -42.64 19.30 31.51
C PRO A 2 -43.31 18.75 30.23
N GLU A 3 -43.18 19.45 29.10
CA GLU A 3 -43.59 18.95 27.78
C GLU A 3 -42.44 19.15 26.79
N ARG A 4 -42.14 18.11 26.02
CA ARG A 4 -41.10 18.10 24.99
C ARG A 4 -41.78 18.19 23.62
N ASP A 5 -41.54 19.28 22.91
CA ASP A 5 -41.95 19.47 21.52
C ASP A 5 -40.99 18.78 20.54
N VAL A 6 -41.32 18.78 19.24
CA VAL A 6 -40.51 18.14 18.18
C VAL A 6 -39.05 18.60 18.24
N VAL A 7 -38.83 19.91 18.38
CA VAL A 7 -37.49 20.51 18.38
C VAL A 7 -36.66 20.01 19.56
N SER A 8 -37.25 19.93 20.76
CA SER A 8 -36.54 19.40 21.93
C SER A 8 -36.19 17.91 21.80
N TRP A 9 -37.03 17.11 21.16
CA TRP A 9 -36.71 15.70 20.85
C TRP A 9 -35.56 15.59 19.86
N THR A 10 -35.68 16.27 18.72
CA THR A 10 -34.66 16.28 17.67
C THR A 10 -33.31 16.75 18.22
N ALA A 11 -33.29 17.84 18.99
CA ALA A 11 -32.06 18.37 19.58
C ALA A 11 -31.37 17.38 20.53
N MET A 12 -32.12 16.63 21.34
CA MET A 12 -31.54 15.60 22.20
C MET A 12 -30.98 14.42 21.40
N ILE A 13 -31.68 13.98 20.34
CA ILE A 13 -31.20 12.90 19.46
C ILE A 13 -29.89 13.32 18.80
N SER A 14 -29.83 14.54 18.25
CA SER A 14 -28.61 15.11 17.66
C SER A 14 -27.49 15.27 18.69
N CYS A 15 -27.80 15.65 19.93
CA CYS A 15 -26.81 15.76 20.99
C CYS A 15 -26.16 14.40 21.32
N TYR A 16 -26.96 13.33 21.40
CA TYR A 16 -26.42 11.98 21.61
C TYR A 16 -25.56 11.51 20.42
N GLU A 17 -26.01 11.76 19.20
CA GLU A 17 -25.27 11.41 18.00
C GLU A 17 -23.91 12.15 17.90
N GLN A 18 -23.91 13.46 18.16
CA GLN A 18 -22.68 14.28 18.19
C GLN A 18 -21.73 13.90 19.33
N SER A 19 -22.25 13.27 20.38
CA SER A 19 -21.45 12.73 21.49
C SER A 19 -21.02 11.27 21.26
N GLU A 20 -21.19 10.75 20.03
CA GLU A 20 -20.90 9.36 19.64
C GLU A 20 -21.70 8.29 20.41
N MET A 21 -22.79 8.70 21.07
CA MET A 21 -23.72 7.83 21.80
C MET A 21 -24.85 7.36 20.87
N PHE A 22 -24.45 6.63 19.82
CA PHE A 22 -25.35 6.28 18.71
C PHE A 22 -26.50 5.37 19.13
N ARG A 23 -26.29 4.48 20.12
CA ARG A 23 -27.35 3.56 20.59
C ARG A 23 -28.44 4.34 21.32
N GLU A 24 -28.04 5.26 22.18
CA GLU A 24 -28.92 6.13 22.95
C GLU A 24 -29.71 7.07 22.03
N SER A 25 -29.06 7.58 20.96
CA SER A 25 -29.74 8.29 19.88
C SER A 25 -30.88 7.46 19.26
N LEU A 26 -30.62 6.20 18.91
CA LEU A 26 -31.64 5.29 18.35
C LEU A 26 -32.76 4.96 19.36
N GLU A 27 -32.42 4.73 20.62
CA GLU A 27 -33.39 4.48 21.70
C GLU A 27 -34.31 5.68 21.93
N LEU A 28 -33.74 6.89 21.91
CA LEU A 28 -34.49 8.13 22.09
C LEU A 28 -35.43 8.40 20.91
N PHE A 29 -35.00 8.10 19.68
CA PHE A 29 -35.87 8.13 18.50
C PHE A 29 -37.01 7.11 18.59
N TYR A 30 -36.73 5.90 19.07
CA TYR A 30 -37.78 4.91 19.31
C TYR A 30 -38.81 5.39 20.33
N LEU A 31 -38.37 6.05 21.40
CA LEU A 31 -39.26 6.65 22.40
C LEU A 31 -40.09 7.81 21.84
N MET A 32 -39.48 8.68 21.03
CA MET A 32 -40.16 9.78 20.32
C MET A 32 -41.33 9.24 19.48
N ARG A 33 -41.11 8.10 18.79
CA ARG A 33 -42.13 7.42 17.99
C ARG A 33 -43.26 6.82 18.83
N ILE A 34 -42.95 6.16 19.95
CA ILE A 34 -43.96 5.60 20.85
C ILE A 34 -44.87 6.70 21.42
N ARG A 35 -44.31 7.87 21.70
CA ARG A 35 -45.06 9.03 22.22
C ARG A 35 -45.86 9.77 21.16
N GLY A 36 -45.86 9.31 19.90
CA GLY A 36 -46.62 9.90 18.81
C GLY A 36 -46.16 11.32 18.44
N VAL A 37 -44.92 11.69 18.80
CA VAL A 37 -44.36 13.00 18.46
C VAL A 37 -44.11 13.04 16.95
N ARG A 38 -44.48 14.14 16.30
CA ARG A 38 -44.23 14.34 14.86
C ARG A 38 -42.73 14.28 14.58
N ILE A 39 -42.34 13.52 13.57
CA ILE A 39 -40.96 13.36 13.16
C ILE A 39 -40.65 14.40 12.09
N ASP A 40 -39.52 15.09 12.24
CA ASP A 40 -38.99 15.99 11.23
C ASP A 40 -37.80 15.35 10.48
N GLU A 41 -37.36 16.04 9.43
CA GLU A 41 -36.28 15.59 8.56
C GLU A 41 -34.94 15.47 9.32
N VAL A 42 -34.66 16.43 10.21
CA VAL A 42 -33.42 16.48 10.99
C VAL A 42 -33.30 15.25 11.89
N ALA A 43 -34.37 14.84 12.58
CA ALA A 43 -34.36 13.62 13.39
C ALA A 43 -34.06 12.38 12.54
N LEU A 44 -34.61 12.28 11.33
CA LEU A 44 -34.38 11.15 10.43
C LEU A 44 -32.93 11.10 9.92
N VAL A 45 -32.36 12.25 9.53
CA VAL A 45 -30.95 12.36 9.11
C VAL A 45 -30.02 11.93 10.25
N THR A 46 -30.22 12.45 11.46
CA THR A 46 -29.41 12.09 12.64
C THR A 46 -29.50 10.60 12.97
N VAL A 47 -30.70 10.02 12.90
CA VAL A 47 -30.91 8.59 13.17
C VAL A 47 -30.27 7.72 12.09
N LEU A 48 -30.34 8.12 10.82
CA LEU A 48 -29.63 7.43 9.74
C LEU A 48 -28.11 7.49 9.93
N SER A 49 -27.56 8.62 10.38
CA SER A 49 -26.15 8.74 10.77
C SER A 49 -25.80 7.77 11.90
N SER A 50 -26.62 7.70 12.94
CA SER A 50 -26.44 6.75 14.05
C SER A 50 -26.50 5.29 13.59
N CYS A 51 -27.40 4.95 12.65
CA CYS A 51 -27.43 3.63 12.01
C CYS A 51 -26.16 3.34 11.21
N ALA A 52 -25.65 4.33 10.46
CA ALA A 52 -24.42 4.20 9.67
C ALA A 52 -23.20 3.92 10.57
N SER A 53 -23.06 4.68 11.66
CA SER A 53 -21.97 4.51 12.65
C SER A 53 -22.03 3.16 13.37
N LEU A 54 -23.24 2.67 13.66
CA LEU A 54 -23.44 1.35 14.28
C LEU A 54 -23.46 0.19 13.28
N GLN A 55 -23.40 0.45 11.98
CA GLN A 55 -23.63 -0.53 10.91
C GLN A 55 -24.95 -1.32 11.13
N ALA A 56 -25.98 -0.64 11.61
CA ALA A 56 -27.24 -1.24 12.01
C ALA A 56 -28.23 -1.31 10.83
N THR A 57 -27.95 -2.17 9.84
CA THR A 57 -28.72 -2.27 8.58
C THR A 57 -30.22 -2.37 8.79
N LYS A 58 -30.69 -3.23 9.72
CA LYS A 58 -32.13 -3.43 9.99
C LYS A 58 -32.81 -2.17 10.54
N ASN A 59 -32.12 -1.41 11.37
CA ASN A 59 -32.62 -0.15 11.90
C ASN A 59 -32.67 0.88 10.77
N GLY A 60 -31.63 0.95 9.93
CA GLY A 60 -31.58 1.78 8.73
C GLY A 60 -32.73 1.49 7.76
N GLU A 61 -33.00 0.22 7.44
CA GLU A 61 -34.12 -0.21 6.60
C GLU A 61 -35.48 0.18 7.19
N SER A 62 -35.64 0.05 8.51
CA SER A 62 -36.86 0.46 9.20
C SER A 62 -37.11 1.97 9.11
N VAL A 63 -36.04 2.77 9.19
CA VAL A 63 -36.09 4.23 9.04
C VAL A 63 -36.34 4.60 7.58
N HIS A 64 -35.74 3.89 6.62
CA HIS A 64 -35.99 4.06 5.20
C HIS A 64 -37.48 3.80 4.84
N GLY A 65 -38.05 2.69 5.34
CA GLY A 65 -39.48 2.41 5.16
C GLY A 65 -40.39 3.47 5.79
N LEU A 66 -39.96 4.07 6.91
CA LEU A 66 -40.66 5.20 7.53
C LEU A 66 -40.64 6.44 6.62
N ILE A 67 -39.49 6.79 6.05
CA ILE A 67 -39.32 7.92 5.12
C ILE A 67 -40.28 7.79 3.92
N ILE A 68 -40.34 6.60 3.32
CA ILE A 68 -41.26 6.29 2.20
C ILE A 68 -42.72 6.47 2.64
N ARG A 69 -43.09 5.92 3.79
CA ARG A 69 -44.48 6.00 4.31
C ARG A 69 -44.92 7.43 4.62
N THR A 70 -43.99 8.29 5.03
CA THR A 70 -44.26 9.71 5.30
C THR A 70 -44.32 10.57 4.03
N GLY A 71 -43.92 10.04 2.87
CA GLY A 71 -44.02 10.73 1.58
C GLY A 71 -42.96 11.84 1.37
N ILE A 72 -41.85 11.79 2.11
CA ILE A 72 -40.78 12.80 2.09
C ILE A 72 -39.47 12.28 1.47
N GLN A 73 -39.53 11.13 0.80
CA GLN A 73 -38.36 10.46 0.20
C GLN A 73 -37.69 11.24 -0.94
N SER A 74 -38.36 12.27 -1.48
CA SER A 74 -37.82 13.13 -2.54
C SER A 74 -36.88 14.23 -2.02
N TYR A 75 -36.74 14.40 -0.69
CA TYR A 75 -35.79 15.37 -0.14
C TYR A 75 -34.35 14.87 -0.31
N VAL A 76 -33.55 15.64 -1.04
CA VAL A 76 -32.16 15.31 -1.42
C VAL A 76 -31.30 14.96 -0.21
N ILE A 77 -31.43 15.68 0.90
CA ILE A 77 -30.71 15.40 2.15
C ILE A 77 -31.04 14.03 2.77
N LEU A 78 -32.29 13.57 2.68
CA LEU A 78 -32.68 12.24 3.13
C LEU A 78 -32.17 11.17 2.17
N GLN A 79 -32.19 11.43 0.86
CA GLN A 79 -31.60 10.54 -0.14
C GLN A 79 -30.10 10.37 0.10
N ASN A 80 -29.37 11.47 0.27
CA ASN A 80 -27.94 11.47 0.61
C ASN A 80 -27.67 10.71 1.91
N SER A 81 -28.47 10.95 2.96
CA SER A 81 -28.33 10.25 4.25
C SER A 81 -28.60 8.74 4.13
N LEU A 82 -29.57 8.33 3.31
CA LEU A 82 -29.86 6.93 3.04
C LEU A 82 -28.73 6.25 2.25
N ILE A 83 -28.23 6.89 1.18
CA ILE A 83 -27.09 6.39 0.40
C ILE A 83 -25.89 6.20 1.34
N HIS A 84 -25.58 7.19 2.17
CA HIS A 84 -24.49 7.12 3.14
C HIS A 84 -24.66 5.97 4.14
N MET A 85 -25.87 5.79 4.68
CA MET A 85 -26.18 4.71 5.62
C MET A 85 -25.96 3.34 4.99
N TYR A 86 -26.49 3.11 3.79
CA TYR A 86 -26.31 1.83 3.08
C TYR A 86 -24.85 1.59 2.69
N CYS A 87 -24.13 2.60 2.18
CA CYS A 87 -22.69 2.51 1.92
C CYS A 87 -21.90 2.12 3.19
N SER A 88 -22.26 2.70 4.33
CA SER A 88 -21.59 2.41 5.61
C SER A 88 -21.90 1.03 6.16
N CYS A 89 -23.05 0.46 5.81
CA CYS A 89 -23.42 -0.92 6.12
C CYS A 89 -22.94 -1.94 5.07
N SER A 90 -22.09 -1.53 4.12
CA SER A 90 -21.61 -2.36 3.00
C SER A 90 -22.71 -2.88 2.05
N GLU A 91 -23.91 -2.32 2.10
CA GLU A 91 -25.04 -2.62 1.20
C GLU A 91 -24.97 -1.75 -0.07
N ILE A 92 -23.86 -1.88 -0.79
CA ILE A 92 -23.51 -0.97 -1.90
C ILE A 92 -24.50 -1.03 -3.07
N THR A 93 -25.13 -2.19 -3.30
CA THR A 93 -26.13 -2.37 -4.37
C THR A 93 -27.35 -1.50 -4.11
N THR A 94 -27.85 -1.50 -2.87
CA THR A 94 -29.00 -0.67 -2.48
C THR A 94 -28.65 0.81 -2.51
N ALA A 95 -27.44 1.16 -2.08
CA ALA A 95 -26.93 2.53 -2.20
C ALA A 95 -26.89 3.00 -3.67
N GLN A 96 -26.40 2.15 -4.58
CA GLN A 96 -26.37 2.45 -6.01
C GLN A 96 -27.79 2.62 -6.59
N MET A 97 -28.74 1.77 -6.22
CA MET A 97 -30.14 1.91 -6.68
C MET A 97 -30.77 3.23 -6.23
N LEU A 98 -30.49 3.66 -5.00
CA LEU A 98 -30.95 4.96 -4.49
C LEU A 98 -30.27 6.12 -5.21
N PHE A 99 -28.95 6.00 -5.43
CA PHE A 99 -28.18 6.98 -6.19
C PHE A 99 -28.73 7.14 -7.62
N ASP A 100 -29.00 6.04 -8.32
CA ASP A 100 -29.50 6.06 -9.70
C ASP A 100 -30.88 6.71 -9.82
N SER A 101 -31.74 6.54 -8.81
CA SER A 101 -33.12 7.01 -8.80
C SER A 101 -33.33 8.42 -8.23
N CYS A 102 -32.31 9.05 -7.64
CA CYS A 102 -32.42 10.40 -7.08
C CYS A 102 -31.98 11.51 -8.05
N ASP A 103 -32.45 12.73 -7.77
CA ASP A 103 -31.85 13.95 -8.28
C ASP A 103 -30.52 14.16 -7.54
N LYS A 104 -29.41 13.91 -8.24
CA LYS A 104 -28.06 13.88 -7.66
C LYS A 104 -27.52 15.30 -7.51
N ASP A 105 -27.14 15.66 -6.30
CA ASP A 105 -26.30 16.83 -6.05
C ASP A 105 -24.83 16.41 -5.89
N GLN A 106 -23.93 17.38 -5.74
CA GLN A 106 -22.51 17.12 -5.51
C GLN A 106 -22.27 16.18 -4.32
N ILE A 107 -23.08 16.28 -3.27
CA ILE A 107 -22.98 15.44 -2.08
C ILE A 107 -23.35 13.98 -2.41
N SER A 108 -24.39 13.73 -3.22
CA SER A 108 -24.76 12.39 -3.68
C SER A 108 -23.58 11.69 -4.37
N TRP A 109 -22.90 12.40 -5.28
CA TRP A 109 -21.72 11.88 -5.99
C TRP A 109 -20.58 11.54 -5.04
N ASN A 110 -20.25 12.46 -4.13
CA ASN A 110 -19.18 12.29 -3.15
C ASN A 110 -19.42 11.08 -2.23
N ILE A 111 -20.66 10.92 -1.75
CA ILE A 111 -21.05 9.80 -0.88
C ILE A 111 -20.91 8.47 -1.63
N MET A 112 -21.38 8.41 -2.88
CA MET A 112 -21.34 7.15 -3.64
C MET A 112 -19.91 6.77 -4.03
N ILE A 113 -19.08 7.74 -4.45
CA ILE A 113 -17.65 7.53 -4.70
C ILE A 113 -16.96 7.00 -3.43
N SER A 114 -17.15 7.68 -2.30
CA SER A 114 -16.54 7.28 -1.03
C SER A 114 -17.04 5.91 -0.55
N GLY A 115 -18.32 5.61 -0.77
CA GLY A 115 -18.92 4.32 -0.47
C GLY A 115 -18.31 3.17 -1.28
N TYR A 116 -18.09 3.38 -2.59
CA TYR A 116 -17.39 2.41 -3.42
C TYR A 116 -15.96 2.17 -2.95
N LEU A 117 -15.22 3.24 -2.62
CA LEU A 117 -13.86 3.14 -2.08
C LEU A 117 -13.81 2.38 -0.75
N LYS A 118 -14.73 2.67 0.17
CA LYS A 118 -14.86 1.99 1.47
C LYS A 118 -15.15 0.49 1.32
N CYS A 119 -15.90 0.11 0.28
CA CYS A 119 -16.22 -1.28 -0.03
C CYS A 119 -15.16 -1.97 -0.92
N GLY A 120 -14.07 -1.29 -1.28
CA GLY A 120 -12.98 -1.83 -2.10
C GLY A 120 -13.25 -1.85 -3.62
N PHE A 121 -14.36 -1.29 -4.09
CA PHE A 121 -14.70 -1.19 -5.52
C PHE A 121 -14.09 0.05 -6.18
N VAL A 122 -12.77 0.10 -6.22
CA VAL A 122 -12.03 1.29 -6.68
C VAL A 122 -12.23 1.58 -8.17
N ASP A 123 -12.36 0.55 -8.99
CA ASP A 123 -12.69 0.64 -10.42
C ASP A 123 -14.02 1.37 -10.66
N LYS A 124 -15.04 1.02 -9.86
CA LYS A 124 -16.35 1.68 -9.90
C LYS A 124 -16.29 3.12 -9.40
N ALA A 125 -15.52 3.38 -8.33
CA ALA A 125 -15.32 4.74 -7.84
C ALA A 125 -14.67 5.66 -8.89
N LEU A 126 -13.64 5.16 -9.59
CA LEU A 126 -12.96 5.90 -10.67
C LEU A 126 -13.88 6.13 -11.86
N SER A 127 -14.69 5.13 -12.22
CA SER A 127 -15.68 5.25 -13.31
C SER A 127 -16.75 6.28 -12.96
N LEU A 128 -17.26 6.27 -11.73
CA LEU A 128 -18.25 7.23 -11.25
C LEU A 128 -17.67 8.65 -11.17
N PHE A 129 -16.40 8.78 -10.80
CA PHE A 129 -15.68 10.06 -10.84
C PHE A 129 -15.48 10.59 -12.27
N GLN A 130 -15.27 9.72 -13.25
CA GLN A 130 -15.25 10.11 -14.66
C GLN A 130 -16.63 10.58 -15.14
N GLU A 131 -17.70 9.86 -14.77
CA GLU A 131 -19.08 10.23 -15.10
C GLU A 131 -19.48 11.58 -14.47
N MET A 132 -19.12 11.80 -13.21
CA MET A 132 -19.30 13.09 -12.52
C MET A 132 -18.75 14.26 -13.36
N GLN A 133 -17.55 14.06 -13.95
CA GLN A 133 -16.89 15.07 -14.77
C GLN A 133 -17.52 15.24 -16.16
N THR A 134 -17.94 14.15 -16.82
CA THR A 134 -18.59 14.26 -18.14
C THR A 134 -19.93 14.97 -18.04
N LEU A 135 -20.61 14.86 -16.90
CA LEU A 135 -21.83 15.60 -16.57
C LEU A 135 -21.58 17.04 -16.09
N GLY A 136 -20.32 17.47 -16.00
CA GLY A 136 -19.95 18.83 -15.59
C GLY A 136 -20.09 19.11 -14.09
N VAL A 137 -20.30 18.07 -13.28
CA VAL A 137 -20.35 18.20 -11.81
C VAL A 137 -18.91 18.29 -11.29
N LYS A 138 -18.60 19.35 -10.56
CA LYS A 138 -17.25 19.55 -10.01
C LYS A 138 -17.07 18.78 -8.70
N PRO A 139 -16.03 17.94 -8.57
CA PRO A 139 -15.70 17.32 -7.29
C PRO A 139 -15.22 18.39 -6.31
N ASP A 140 -15.47 18.19 -5.02
CA ASP A 140 -14.76 18.98 -4.01
C ASP A 140 -13.39 18.38 -3.70
N GLU A 141 -12.67 19.06 -2.84
CA GLU A 141 -11.35 18.65 -2.38
C GLU A 141 -11.37 17.27 -1.69
N THR A 142 -12.39 16.99 -0.87
CA THR A 142 -12.52 15.71 -0.16
C THR A 142 -12.65 14.54 -1.13
N THR A 143 -13.43 14.71 -2.21
CA THR A 143 -13.53 13.72 -3.28
C THR A 143 -12.23 13.53 -4.02
N LEU A 144 -11.50 14.62 -4.32
CA LEU A 144 -10.19 14.54 -4.96
C LEU A 144 -9.18 13.78 -4.08
N VAL A 145 -9.09 14.09 -2.79
CA VAL A 145 -8.23 13.37 -1.83
C VAL A 145 -8.59 11.89 -1.77
N SER A 146 -9.88 11.55 -1.74
CA SER A 146 -10.34 10.17 -1.68
C SER A 146 -9.97 9.38 -2.93
N ILE A 147 -10.15 9.97 -4.11
CA ILE A 147 -9.78 9.35 -5.39
C ILE A 147 -8.26 9.19 -5.51
N VAL A 148 -7.46 10.19 -5.13
CA VAL A 148 -5.99 10.09 -5.15
C VAL A 148 -5.51 9.00 -4.18
N SER A 149 -6.12 8.90 -3.01
CA SER A 149 -5.84 7.84 -2.03
C SER A 149 -6.16 6.45 -2.60
N ALA A 150 -7.24 6.34 -3.37
CA ALA A 150 -7.59 5.10 -4.06
C ALA A 150 -6.54 4.71 -5.11
N CYS A 151 -6.09 5.67 -5.92
CA CYS A 151 -4.99 5.46 -6.86
C CYS A 151 -3.71 5.02 -6.16
N THR A 152 -3.43 5.59 -4.99
CA THR A 152 -2.27 5.24 -4.15
C THR A 152 -2.31 3.78 -3.71
N ASN A 153 -3.46 3.32 -3.21
CA ASN A 153 -3.64 1.95 -2.71
C ASN A 153 -3.53 0.91 -3.83
N LEU A 154 -3.99 1.24 -5.04
CA LEU A 154 -3.87 0.38 -6.22
C LEU A 154 -2.54 0.51 -6.95
N SER A 155 -1.69 1.47 -6.59
CA SER A 155 -0.50 1.86 -7.37
C SER A 155 -0.84 2.25 -8.82
N ALA A 156 -2.02 2.84 -9.01
CA ALA A 156 -2.63 3.18 -10.29
C ALA A 156 -2.12 4.55 -10.78
N LEU A 157 -0.88 4.57 -11.28
CA LEU A 157 -0.15 5.81 -11.61
C LEU A 157 -0.85 6.63 -12.72
N GLU A 158 -1.38 5.98 -13.75
CA GLU A 158 -1.95 6.70 -14.90
C GLU A 158 -3.27 7.39 -14.52
N GLN A 159 -4.10 6.73 -13.71
CA GLN A 159 -5.31 7.29 -13.13
C GLN A 159 -4.95 8.44 -12.17
N GLY A 160 -3.91 8.28 -11.34
CA GLY A 160 -3.39 9.35 -10.48
C GLY A 160 -2.90 10.57 -11.26
N LYS A 161 -2.19 10.37 -12.38
CA LYS A 161 -1.78 11.46 -13.29
C LYS A 161 -2.97 12.15 -13.94
N TRP A 162 -3.99 11.41 -14.31
CA TRP A 162 -5.21 11.98 -14.88
C TRP A 162 -5.94 12.88 -13.86
N VAL A 163 -6.05 12.42 -12.61
CA VAL A 163 -6.61 13.23 -11.51
C VAL A 163 -5.73 14.48 -11.28
N HIS A 164 -4.41 14.35 -11.31
CA HIS A 164 -3.51 15.51 -11.22
C HIS A 164 -3.71 16.53 -12.35
N ALA A 165 -3.85 16.06 -13.58
CA ALA A 165 -4.12 16.91 -14.73
C ALA A 165 -5.47 17.63 -14.58
N TYR A 166 -6.47 16.95 -14.04
CA TYR A 166 -7.77 17.56 -13.70
C TYR A 166 -7.63 18.68 -12.66
N ILE A 167 -6.90 18.41 -11.55
CA ILE A 167 -6.61 19.38 -10.47
C ILE A 167 -5.99 20.65 -11.05
N ARG A 168 -4.94 20.50 -11.88
CA ARG A 168 -4.25 21.63 -12.54
C ARG A 168 -5.16 22.38 -13.51
N LYS A 169 -5.88 21.66 -14.39
CA LYS A 169 -6.76 22.26 -15.40
C LYS A 169 -7.85 23.13 -14.78
N HIS A 170 -8.35 22.76 -13.60
CA HIS A 170 -9.42 23.46 -12.90
C HIS A 170 -8.91 24.39 -11.80
N SER A 171 -7.58 24.59 -11.70
CA SER A 171 -6.95 25.51 -10.73
C SER A 171 -7.29 25.22 -9.27
N TYR A 172 -7.41 23.94 -8.91
CA TYR A 172 -7.51 23.57 -7.49
C TYR A 172 -6.18 23.88 -6.80
N GLN A 173 -6.24 24.57 -5.65
CA GLN A 173 -5.06 24.85 -4.85
C GLN A 173 -4.56 23.56 -4.21
N LEU A 174 -3.26 23.29 -4.33
CA LEU A 174 -2.60 22.21 -3.61
C LEU A 174 -2.35 22.63 -2.16
N ASN A 175 -3.41 22.63 -1.36
CA ASN A 175 -3.27 22.80 0.08
C ASN A 175 -2.54 21.60 0.71
N VAL A 176 -2.29 21.69 2.01
CA VAL A 176 -1.53 20.67 2.75
C VAL A 176 -2.13 19.26 2.59
N PHE A 177 -3.45 19.11 2.60
CA PHE A 177 -4.11 17.80 2.53
C PHE A 177 -4.01 17.19 1.14
N LEU A 178 -4.49 17.90 0.12
CA LEU A 178 -4.45 17.42 -1.26
C LEU A 178 -3.00 17.24 -1.75
N GLY A 179 -2.13 18.22 -1.49
CA GLY A 179 -0.72 18.17 -1.86
C GLY A 179 0.03 17.01 -1.22
N THR A 180 -0.15 16.76 0.09
CA THR A 180 0.48 15.61 0.76
C THR A 180 0.00 14.28 0.19
N THR A 181 -1.30 14.17 -0.11
CA THR A 181 -1.90 12.95 -0.69
C THR A 181 -1.34 12.68 -2.09
N MET A 182 -1.13 13.74 -2.88
CA MET A 182 -0.52 13.67 -4.21
C MET A 182 0.96 13.28 -4.16
N VAL A 183 1.73 13.82 -3.21
CA VAL A 183 3.13 13.41 -2.97
C VAL A 183 3.19 11.93 -2.62
N ASP A 184 2.37 11.47 -1.67
CA ASP A 184 2.32 10.06 -1.24
C ASP A 184 1.95 9.13 -2.41
N MET A 185 0.95 9.53 -3.21
CA MET A 185 0.52 8.79 -4.40
C MET A 185 1.68 8.59 -5.39
N TYR A 186 2.35 9.66 -5.77
CA TYR A 186 3.44 9.56 -6.74
C TYR A 186 4.63 8.75 -6.20
N MET A 187 4.95 8.88 -4.91
CA MET A 187 6.00 8.09 -4.28
C MET A 187 5.69 6.60 -4.22
N LYS A 188 4.45 6.24 -3.85
CA LYS A 188 3.98 4.84 -3.80
C LYS A 188 3.66 4.26 -5.18
N CYS A 189 3.66 5.08 -6.22
CA CYS A 189 3.60 4.66 -7.63
C CYS A 189 4.99 4.65 -8.31
N GLY A 190 6.07 4.93 -7.58
CA GLY A 190 7.42 4.93 -8.13
C GLY A 190 7.66 6.03 -9.18
N CYS A 191 7.04 7.20 -9.03
CA CYS A 191 7.25 8.36 -9.89
C CYS A 191 7.81 9.53 -9.08
N ARG A 192 9.07 9.41 -8.68
CA ARG A 192 9.79 10.38 -7.85
C ARG A 192 9.74 11.79 -8.43
N GLU A 193 9.93 11.94 -9.74
CA GLU A 193 10.00 13.23 -10.41
C GLU A 193 8.70 14.02 -10.23
N SER A 194 7.54 13.36 -10.39
CA SER A 194 6.24 14.00 -10.21
C SER A 194 5.96 14.33 -8.74
N ALA A 195 6.38 13.47 -7.81
CA ALA A 195 6.27 13.75 -6.38
C ALA A 195 7.09 14.99 -5.97
N MET A 196 8.32 15.11 -6.48
CA MET A 196 9.18 16.27 -6.25
C MET A 196 8.56 17.56 -6.81
N LEU A 197 8.00 17.51 -8.01
CA LEU A 197 7.30 18.65 -8.61
C LEU A 197 6.11 19.11 -7.76
N VAL A 198 5.24 18.18 -7.35
CA VAL A 198 4.10 18.51 -6.46
C VAL A 198 4.59 19.09 -5.15
N PHE A 199 5.61 18.48 -4.54
CA PHE A 199 6.19 18.97 -3.30
C PHE A 199 6.72 20.41 -3.45
N ASP A 200 7.47 20.69 -4.51
CA ASP A 200 8.05 22.02 -4.75
C ASP A 200 6.97 23.07 -5.10
N GLU A 201 5.87 22.67 -5.76
CA GLU A 201 4.70 23.52 -6.07
C GLU A 201 3.86 23.91 -4.84
N MET A 202 3.91 23.13 -3.75
CA MET A 202 3.14 23.44 -2.53
C MET A 202 3.69 24.67 -1.79
N GLU A 203 2.84 25.66 -1.53
CA GLU A 203 3.21 26.86 -0.75
C GLU A 203 3.46 26.53 0.72
N GLU A 204 2.55 25.75 1.33
CA GLU A 204 2.65 25.29 2.71
C GLU A 204 2.94 23.79 2.77
N LYS A 205 3.89 23.41 3.64
CA LYS A 205 4.30 22.01 3.82
C LYS A 205 4.22 21.66 5.31
N SER A 206 3.41 20.66 5.64
CA SER A 206 3.31 20.16 7.01
C SER A 206 4.38 19.11 7.30
N VAL A 207 4.54 18.74 8.57
CA VAL A 207 5.34 17.58 9.00
C VAL A 207 4.95 16.33 8.20
N SER A 208 3.66 16.11 7.95
CA SER A 208 3.15 14.99 7.15
C SER A 208 3.62 15.04 5.69
N THR A 209 3.71 16.23 5.10
CA THR A 209 4.21 16.44 3.73
C THR A 209 5.70 16.08 3.62
N TRP A 210 6.50 16.53 4.59
CA TRP A 210 7.92 16.17 4.66
C TRP A 210 8.12 14.67 4.89
N ASN A 211 7.33 14.08 5.79
CA ASN A 211 7.37 12.65 6.06
C ASN A 211 7.04 11.82 4.82
N ALA A 212 6.00 12.19 4.07
CA ALA A 212 5.63 11.52 2.81
C ALA A 212 6.80 11.54 1.80
N MET A 213 7.51 12.68 1.68
CA MET A 213 8.70 12.78 0.84
C MET A 213 9.86 11.91 1.33
N ILE A 214 10.23 12.00 2.62
CA ILE A 214 11.39 11.29 3.17
C ILE A 214 11.18 9.77 3.09
N LEU A 215 10.01 9.29 3.53
CA LEU A 215 9.63 7.87 3.45
C LEU A 215 9.58 7.39 2.00
N GLY A 216 8.95 8.18 1.13
CA GLY A 216 8.84 7.87 -0.30
C GLY A 216 10.19 7.72 -0.98
N LEU A 217 11.13 8.65 -0.75
CA LEU A 217 12.48 8.58 -1.31
C LEU A 217 13.25 7.37 -0.78
N ALA A 218 13.17 7.08 0.52
CA ALA A 218 13.80 5.91 1.12
C ALA A 218 13.28 4.62 0.49
N MET A 219 11.95 4.48 0.38
CA MET A 219 11.31 3.33 -0.28
C MET A 219 11.61 3.23 -1.78
N ASN A 220 12.05 4.32 -2.42
CA ASN A 220 12.43 4.32 -3.83
C ASN A 220 13.94 4.09 -4.07
N GLY A 221 14.69 3.82 -3.00
CA GLY A 221 16.14 3.62 -3.05
C GLY A 221 16.95 4.91 -3.11
N PHE A 222 16.31 6.09 -3.08
CA PHE A 222 16.98 7.39 -3.14
C PHE A 222 17.39 7.87 -1.73
N PHE A 223 18.10 7.03 -0.97
CA PHE A 223 18.39 7.26 0.45
C PHE A 223 19.16 8.56 0.72
N LYS A 224 20.12 8.93 -0.15
CA LYS A 224 20.86 10.21 -0.01
C LYS A 224 19.94 11.42 -0.12
N GLU A 225 18.95 11.35 -1.02
CA GLU A 225 17.97 12.42 -1.18
C GLU A 225 16.98 12.47 -0.02
N ALA A 226 16.59 11.31 0.52
CA ALA A 226 15.77 11.24 1.72
C ALA A 226 16.44 11.95 2.92
N LEU A 227 17.73 11.67 3.16
CA LEU A 227 18.51 12.34 4.21
C LEU A 227 18.71 13.84 3.91
N LYS A 228 18.87 14.22 2.64
CA LYS A 228 18.90 15.63 2.25
C LYS A 228 17.57 16.33 2.55
N LYS A 229 16.43 15.68 2.28
CA LYS A 229 15.09 16.21 2.60
C LYS A 229 14.85 16.33 4.10
N PHE A 230 15.38 15.41 4.90
CA PHE A 230 15.40 15.55 6.36
C PHE A 230 16.20 16.79 6.80
N ALA A 231 17.41 16.98 6.30
CA ALA A 231 18.21 18.18 6.62
C ALA A 231 17.55 19.47 6.12
N GLU A 232 16.81 19.43 5.00
CA GLU A 232 16.00 20.56 4.52
C GLU A 232 14.81 20.84 5.47
N MET A 233 14.11 19.81 5.95
CA MET A 233 13.02 19.91 6.93
C MET A 233 13.48 20.65 8.21
N GLU A 234 14.64 20.29 8.74
CA GLU A 234 15.23 20.95 9.91
C GLU A 234 15.57 22.41 9.66
N ARG A 235 16.16 22.72 8.49
CA ARG A 235 16.49 24.11 8.11
C ARG A 235 15.26 25.00 7.97
N HIS A 236 14.11 24.42 7.63
CA HIS A 236 12.83 25.12 7.59
C HIS A 236 12.17 25.25 8.97
N GLY A 237 12.82 24.77 10.04
CA GLY A 237 12.28 24.83 11.41
C GLY A 237 11.11 23.87 11.64
N VAL A 238 10.90 22.89 10.75
CA VAL A 238 9.84 21.90 10.90
C VAL A 238 10.34 20.78 11.81
N LEU A 239 9.71 20.62 12.98
CA LEU A 239 10.13 19.65 13.97
C LEU A 239 9.88 18.20 13.50
N PRO A 240 10.93 17.35 13.43
CA PRO A 240 10.79 15.92 13.22
C PRO A 240 9.91 15.24 14.27
N ASN A 241 9.16 14.23 13.85
CA ASN A 241 8.40 13.36 14.75
C ASN A 241 8.81 11.89 14.57
N GLU A 242 8.14 10.98 15.28
CA GLU A 242 8.40 9.54 15.17
C GLU A 242 8.35 9.04 13.72
N VAL A 243 7.35 9.47 12.94
CA VAL A 243 7.21 9.06 11.54
C VAL A 243 8.38 9.56 10.68
N THR A 244 8.93 10.74 10.98
CA THR A 244 10.13 11.26 10.31
C THR A 244 11.32 10.32 10.51
N PHE A 245 11.55 9.87 11.75
CA PHE A 245 12.67 8.99 12.06
C PHE A 245 12.53 7.59 11.49
N VAL A 246 11.30 7.06 11.34
CA VAL A 246 11.09 5.84 10.53
C VAL A 246 11.60 6.03 9.10
N GLY A 247 11.35 7.20 8.49
CA GLY A 247 11.85 7.53 7.15
C GLY A 247 13.36 7.65 7.06
N VAL A 248 13.98 8.35 8.03
CA VAL A 248 15.44 8.53 8.11
C VAL A 248 16.16 7.20 8.33
N LEU A 249 15.70 6.40 9.29
CA LEU A 249 16.28 5.06 9.55
C LEU A 249 16.00 4.11 8.38
N GLY A 250 14.84 4.22 7.73
CA GLY A 250 14.52 3.51 6.49
C GLY A 250 15.49 3.85 5.35
N ALA A 251 15.90 5.12 5.23
CA ALA A 251 16.92 5.54 4.27
C ALA A 251 18.29 4.93 4.61
N CYS A 252 18.70 4.97 5.88
CA CYS A 252 19.97 4.38 6.34
C CYS A 252 20.01 2.87 6.06
N ARG A 253 18.92 2.17 6.41
CA ARG A 253 18.69 0.74 6.12
C ARG A 253 18.83 0.39 4.65
N HIS A 254 18.29 1.21 3.75
CA HIS A 254 18.39 0.95 2.31
C HIS A 254 19.71 1.39 1.69
N GLY A 255 20.43 2.32 2.31
CA GLY A 255 21.76 2.76 1.88
C GLY A 255 22.92 1.99 2.52
N GLY A 256 22.65 1.13 3.52
CA GLY A 256 23.69 0.43 4.28
C GLY A 256 24.51 1.34 5.19
N LEU A 257 23.93 2.47 5.61
CA LEU A 257 24.56 3.51 6.40
C LEU A 257 24.45 3.16 7.89
N VAL A 258 25.24 2.19 8.34
CA VAL A 258 25.13 1.63 9.70
C VAL A 258 25.43 2.67 10.77
N ASP A 259 26.52 3.43 10.60
CA ASP A 259 26.97 4.40 11.59
C ASP A 259 26.00 5.59 11.65
N GLU A 260 25.57 6.11 10.51
CA GLU A 260 24.56 7.16 10.44
C GLU A 260 23.21 6.67 11.02
N GLY A 261 22.83 5.41 10.77
CA GLY A 261 21.63 4.83 11.37
C GLY A 261 21.68 4.83 12.91
N ARG A 262 22.83 4.48 13.50
CA ARG A 262 23.05 4.56 14.96
C ARG A 262 22.98 6.00 15.45
N GLU A 263 23.65 6.91 14.75
CA GLU A 263 23.63 8.34 15.09
C GLU A 263 22.22 8.91 15.10
N TYR A 264 21.42 8.65 14.05
CA TYR A 264 20.03 9.12 14.00
C TYR A 264 19.12 8.46 15.03
N PHE A 265 19.33 7.17 15.32
CA PHE A 265 18.58 6.46 16.37
C PHE A 265 18.85 7.08 17.75
N ASP A 266 20.09 7.46 18.02
CA ASP A 266 20.46 8.16 19.27
C ASP A 266 20.02 9.62 19.29
N LEU A 267 20.12 10.32 18.15
CA LEU A 267 19.68 11.70 17.98
C LEU A 267 18.19 11.85 18.30
N MET A 268 17.37 10.92 17.81
CA MET A 268 15.93 10.85 18.08
C MET A 268 15.61 10.94 19.58
N LYS A 269 16.33 10.17 20.39
CA LYS A 269 16.17 10.14 21.85
C LYS A 269 16.71 11.41 22.50
N ARG A 270 17.96 11.77 22.18
CA ARG A 270 18.71 12.79 22.92
C ARG A 270 18.29 14.23 22.59
N MET A 271 18.03 14.52 21.32
CA MET A 271 17.77 15.88 20.86
C MET A 271 16.28 16.17 20.66
N TYR A 272 15.50 15.17 20.25
CA TYR A 272 14.06 15.33 19.99
C TYR A 272 13.17 14.74 21.08
N ASN A 273 13.75 14.02 22.06
CA ASN A 273 13.01 13.40 23.16
C ASN A 273 11.87 12.49 22.66
N LEU A 274 12.14 11.74 21.59
CA LEU A 274 11.20 10.78 21.01
C LEU A 274 11.59 9.37 21.41
N GLU A 275 10.64 8.62 21.97
CA GLU A 275 10.85 7.22 22.34
C GLU A 275 10.75 6.31 21.10
N PRO A 276 11.74 5.43 20.85
CA PRO A 276 11.68 4.52 19.72
C PRO A 276 10.54 3.50 19.86
N ASN A 277 9.55 3.56 18.97
CA ASN A 277 8.56 2.50 18.80
C ASN A 277 9.09 1.29 17.98
N VAL A 278 8.26 0.24 17.84
CA VAL A 278 8.59 -1.03 17.14
C VAL A 278 9.11 -0.83 15.71
N LYS A 279 8.64 0.19 14.98
CA LYS A 279 9.07 0.44 13.60
C LYS A 279 10.52 0.94 13.54
N HIS A 280 10.95 1.75 14.50
CA HIS A 280 12.35 2.22 14.56
C HIS A 280 13.31 1.07 14.82
N TYR A 281 12.97 0.20 15.78
CA TYR A 281 13.73 -1.03 16.04
C TYR A 281 13.76 -1.94 14.83
N GLY A 282 12.61 -2.15 14.15
CA GLY A 282 12.56 -2.92 12.91
C GLY A 282 13.48 -2.38 11.81
N CYS A 283 13.56 -1.05 11.65
CA CYS A 283 14.51 -0.43 10.72
C CYS A 283 15.97 -0.70 11.10
N MET A 284 16.31 -0.58 12.40
CA MET A 284 17.67 -0.82 12.90
C MET A 284 18.09 -2.29 12.80
N VAL A 285 17.20 -3.22 13.14
CA VAL A 285 17.44 -4.66 13.02
C VAL A 285 17.67 -5.05 11.57
N ASP A 286 16.86 -4.53 10.63
CA ASP A 286 17.06 -4.80 9.21
C ASP A 286 18.39 -4.18 8.70
N LEU A 287 18.74 -2.96 9.15
CA LEU A 287 20.03 -2.32 8.83
C LEU A 287 21.22 -3.16 9.31
N LEU A 288 21.25 -3.54 10.59
CA LEU A 288 22.31 -4.36 11.19
C LEU A 288 22.37 -5.75 10.55
N GLY A 289 21.21 -6.37 10.33
CA GLY A 289 21.09 -7.66 9.67
C GLY A 289 21.67 -7.65 8.26
N ARG A 290 21.32 -6.65 7.43
CA ARG A 290 21.90 -6.49 6.09
C ARG A 290 23.41 -6.31 6.12
N ALA A 291 23.93 -5.60 7.13
CA ALA A 291 25.36 -5.41 7.34
C ALA A 291 26.10 -6.64 7.88
N GLY A 292 25.39 -7.72 8.26
CA GLY A 292 25.98 -8.95 8.80
C GLY A 292 26.25 -8.91 10.29
N LEU A 293 25.78 -7.87 10.99
CA LEU A 293 25.93 -7.70 12.43
C LEU A 293 24.81 -8.45 13.18
N LEU A 294 24.68 -9.75 12.93
CA LEU A 294 23.52 -10.55 13.35
C LEU A 294 23.37 -10.65 14.87
N GLY A 295 24.48 -10.81 15.61
CA GLY A 295 24.44 -10.85 17.08
C GLY A 295 24.05 -9.50 17.70
N GLU A 296 24.46 -8.38 17.09
CA GLU A 296 24.02 -7.04 17.52
C GLU A 296 22.52 -6.84 17.20
N ALA A 297 22.06 -7.33 16.06
CA ALA A 297 20.65 -7.29 15.67
C ALA A 297 19.77 -8.14 16.61
N GLU A 298 20.17 -9.37 16.96
CA GLU A 298 19.45 -10.22 17.92
C GLU A 298 19.42 -9.56 19.31
N LYS A 299 20.57 -9.06 19.78
CA LYS A 299 20.64 -8.33 21.06
C LYS A 299 19.73 -7.10 21.08
N LEU A 300 19.69 -6.33 19.99
CA LEU A 300 18.82 -5.16 19.89
C LEU A 300 17.34 -5.54 20.02
N ILE A 301 16.94 -6.71 19.51
CA ILE A 301 15.58 -7.24 19.66
C ILE A 301 15.31 -7.61 21.13
N ASP A 302 16.26 -8.28 21.79
CA ASP A 302 16.12 -8.71 23.19
C ASP A 302 16.05 -7.51 24.15
N ASP A 303 16.75 -6.42 23.83
CA ASP A 303 16.78 -5.17 24.61
C ASP A 303 15.56 -4.25 24.33
N MET A 304 14.65 -4.63 23.41
CA MET A 304 13.49 -3.79 23.07
C MET A 304 12.54 -3.62 24.28
N PRO A 305 12.14 -2.38 24.62
CA PRO A 305 11.14 -2.15 25.68
C PRO A 305 9.71 -2.50 25.24
N VAL A 306 9.53 -2.87 23.97
CA VAL A 306 8.25 -3.21 23.34
C VAL A 306 8.35 -4.56 22.65
N ALA A 307 7.23 -5.28 22.57
CA ALA A 307 7.19 -6.57 21.87
C ALA A 307 7.59 -6.40 20.39
N PRO A 308 8.59 -7.16 19.87
CA PRO A 308 8.97 -7.08 18.47
C PRO A 308 7.87 -7.64 17.57
N ASP A 309 7.65 -7.00 16.42
CA ASP A 309 6.66 -7.46 15.44
C ASP A 309 7.24 -8.56 14.51
N PRO A 310 6.39 -9.32 13.81
CA PRO A 310 6.85 -10.36 12.86
C PRO A 310 7.76 -9.81 11.76
N SER A 311 7.63 -8.53 11.39
CA SER A 311 8.48 -7.90 10.37
C SER A 311 9.93 -7.76 10.84
N THR A 312 10.16 -7.38 12.10
CA THR A 312 11.48 -7.26 12.72
C THR A 312 12.20 -8.60 12.78
N TRP A 313 11.51 -9.65 13.27
CA TRP A 313 12.07 -11.02 13.25
C TRP A 313 12.30 -11.53 11.84
N GLY A 314 11.38 -11.25 10.90
CA GLY A 314 11.50 -11.65 9.51
C GLY A 314 12.72 -11.03 8.81
N ALA A 315 13.05 -9.78 9.15
CA ALA A 315 14.27 -9.13 8.67
C ALA A 315 15.53 -9.85 9.16
N LEU A 316 15.60 -10.19 10.45
CA LEU A 316 16.72 -10.94 11.02
C LEU A 316 16.84 -12.35 10.41
N LEU A 317 15.73 -13.06 10.21
CA LEU A 317 15.72 -14.38 9.56
C LEU A 317 16.26 -14.30 8.12
N GLY A 318 15.82 -13.29 7.36
CA GLY A 318 16.32 -13.03 6.01
C GLY A 318 17.82 -12.74 5.99
N ALA A 319 18.31 -11.96 6.97
CA ALA A 319 19.73 -11.68 7.15
C ALA A 319 20.54 -12.93 7.51
N CYS A 320 20.02 -13.78 8.40
CA CYS A 320 20.63 -15.06 8.76
C CYS A 320 20.80 -15.97 7.53
N LYS A 321 19.77 -16.07 6.68
CA LYS A 321 19.87 -16.78 5.39
C LYS A 321 20.96 -16.17 4.50
N LYS A 322 20.99 -14.84 4.38
CA LYS A 322 21.94 -14.12 3.50
C LYS A 322 23.40 -14.34 3.93
N HIS A 323 23.66 -14.33 5.23
CA HIS A 323 25.02 -14.45 5.81
C HIS A 323 25.39 -15.87 6.25
N GLY A 324 24.47 -16.83 6.09
CA GLY A 324 24.72 -18.25 6.38
C GLY A 324 24.75 -18.60 7.87
N ASP A 325 24.15 -17.77 8.74
CA ASP A 325 24.03 -18.04 10.17
C ASP A 325 22.82 -18.92 10.44
N THR A 326 23.09 -20.17 10.78
CA THR A 326 22.05 -21.17 11.01
C THR A 326 21.60 -21.24 12.46
N GLU A 327 22.38 -20.71 13.40
CA GLU A 327 22.05 -20.83 14.82
C GLU A 327 21.00 -19.80 15.21
N ILE A 328 21.25 -18.52 14.88
CA ILE A 328 20.27 -17.44 15.05
C ILE A 328 19.08 -17.70 14.13
N GLY A 329 19.35 -18.10 12.87
CA GLY A 329 18.33 -18.39 11.88
C GLY A 329 17.33 -19.47 12.32
N GLU A 330 17.80 -20.54 12.97
CA GLU A 330 16.94 -21.59 13.50
C GLU A 330 16.06 -21.08 14.67
N ARG A 331 16.65 -20.39 15.65
CA ARG A 331 15.90 -19.82 16.79
C ARG A 331 14.80 -18.87 16.32
N VAL A 332 15.16 -17.92 15.46
CA VAL A 332 14.23 -16.90 14.94
C VAL A 332 13.16 -17.54 14.05
N GLY A 333 13.55 -18.48 13.19
CA GLY A 333 12.64 -19.17 12.28
C GLY A 333 11.55 -19.95 13.00
N ARG A 334 11.90 -20.72 14.03
CA ARG A 334 10.92 -21.44 14.86
C ARG A 334 9.96 -20.48 15.56
N LYS A 335 10.49 -19.42 16.18
CA LYS A 335 9.69 -18.38 16.85
C LYS A 335 8.69 -17.71 15.91
N LEU A 336 9.10 -17.38 14.68
CA LEU A 336 8.21 -16.80 13.67
C LEU A 336 7.09 -17.74 13.21
N ILE A 337 7.39 -19.03 13.05
CA ILE A 337 6.38 -20.04 12.68
C ILE A 337 5.37 -20.22 13.83
N GLU A 338 5.80 -20.12 15.08
CA GLU A 338 4.89 -20.13 16.23
C GLU A 338 3.96 -18.90 16.24
N PHE A 339 4.49 -17.71 15.94
CA PHE A 339 3.70 -16.47 15.88
C PHE A 339 2.76 -16.40 14.68
N GLU A 340 3.22 -16.77 13.48
CA GLU A 340 2.43 -16.75 12.25
C GLU A 340 2.46 -18.11 11.54
N PRO A 341 1.75 -19.12 12.05
CA PRO A 341 1.84 -20.50 11.54
C PRO A 341 1.31 -20.71 10.13
N LYS A 342 0.65 -19.69 9.56
CA LYS A 342 0.14 -19.73 8.19
C LYS A 342 1.01 -18.97 7.19
N HIS A 343 2.05 -18.26 7.64
CA HIS A 343 2.91 -17.48 6.75
C HIS A 343 3.91 -18.40 6.04
N ASP A 344 3.71 -18.62 4.74
CA ASP A 344 4.52 -19.51 3.91
C ASP A 344 6.01 -19.10 3.85
N GLY A 345 6.27 -17.80 3.74
CA GLY A 345 7.62 -17.26 3.64
C GLY A 345 8.57 -17.65 4.78
N PHE A 346 8.09 -17.73 6.03
CA PHE A 346 8.93 -18.10 7.18
C PHE A 346 9.32 -19.58 7.15
N HIS A 347 8.37 -20.46 6.82
CA HIS A 347 8.64 -21.88 6.63
C HIS A 347 9.64 -22.12 5.50
N VAL A 348 9.47 -21.40 4.37
CA VAL A 348 10.38 -21.49 3.22
C VAL A 348 11.78 -20.99 3.58
N LEU A 349 11.90 -19.88 4.31
CA LEU A 349 13.20 -19.35 4.75
C LEU A 349 13.92 -20.31 5.69
N LEU A 350 13.23 -20.84 6.71
CA LEU A 350 13.81 -21.82 7.65
C LEU A 350 14.21 -23.13 6.94
N SER A 351 13.36 -23.63 6.04
CA SER A 351 13.68 -24.80 5.21
C SER A 351 14.95 -24.59 4.38
N ASN A 352 15.14 -23.40 3.80
CA ASN A 352 16.34 -23.07 3.03
C ASN A 352 17.59 -23.00 3.92
N ILE A 353 17.46 -22.48 5.13
CA ILE A 353 18.56 -22.45 6.12
C ILE A 353 18.99 -23.88 6.45
N TYR A 354 18.05 -24.79 6.72
CA TYR A 354 18.36 -26.21 6.95
C TYR A 354 18.99 -26.90 5.74
N ALA A 355 18.46 -26.66 4.53
CA ALA A 355 19.02 -27.19 3.29
C ALA A 355 20.49 -26.80 3.12
N SER A 356 20.84 -25.54 3.41
CA SER A 356 22.21 -25.02 3.24
C SER A 356 23.27 -25.71 4.10
N LYS A 357 22.86 -26.42 5.17
CA LYS A 357 23.74 -27.19 6.07
C LYS A 357 23.54 -28.71 5.95
N GLY A 358 22.70 -29.17 5.02
CA GLY A 358 22.38 -30.59 4.88
C GLY A 358 21.56 -31.17 6.03
N LYS A 359 20.86 -30.33 6.81
CA LYS A 359 19.93 -30.78 7.87
C LYS A 359 18.60 -31.22 7.26
N TRP A 360 18.60 -32.37 6.58
CA TRP A 360 17.44 -32.84 5.81
C TRP A 360 16.25 -33.26 6.67
N ASP A 361 16.49 -33.81 7.86
CA ASP A 361 15.43 -34.24 8.77
C ASP A 361 14.62 -33.05 9.28
N ASP A 362 15.29 -32.00 9.76
CA ASP A 362 14.65 -30.75 10.21
C ASP A 362 13.89 -30.06 9.05
N LEU A 363 14.44 -30.10 7.84
CA LEU A 363 13.75 -29.58 6.65
C LEU A 363 12.46 -30.35 6.35
N MET A 364 12.51 -31.69 6.45
CA MET A 364 11.34 -32.55 6.23
C MET A 364 10.28 -32.33 7.32
N GLU A 365 10.69 -32.06 8.56
CA GLU A 365 9.79 -31.66 9.64
C GLU A 365 9.03 -30.37 9.28
N VAL A 366 9.75 -29.31 8.88
CA VAL A 366 9.12 -28.03 8.49
C VAL A 366 8.18 -28.22 7.28
N ARG A 367 8.58 -28.99 6.27
CA ARG A 367 7.72 -29.29 5.10
C ARG A 367 6.49 -30.13 5.48
N SER A 368 6.61 -31.02 6.46
CA SER A 368 5.49 -31.79 7.00
C SER A 368 4.50 -30.89 7.74
N ASP A 369 5.01 -29.98 8.57
CA ASP A 369 4.21 -28.98 9.28
C ASP A 369 3.44 -28.07 8.30
N MET A 370 4.09 -27.60 7.23
CA MET A 370 3.41 -26.86 6.15
C MET A 370 2.22 -27.65 5.56
N LYS A 371 2.41 -28.96 5.28
CA LYS A 371 1.32 -29.81 4.74
C LYS A 371 0.18 -29.97 5.74
N GLN A 372 0.49 -30.23 7.01
CA GLN A 372 -0.50 -30.38 8.07
C GLN A 372 -1.33 -29.10 8.26
N ARG A 373 -0.68 -27.94 8.21
CA ARG A 373 -1.31 -26.62 8.33
C ARG A 373 -1.94 -26.08 7.04
N ARG A 374 -1.82 -26.82 5.93
CA ARG A 374 -2.28 -26.43 4.58
C ARG A 374 -1.66 -25.10 4.10
N VAL A 375 -0.40 -24.87 4.46
CA VAL A 375 0.39 -23.73 4.00
C VAL A 375 0.97 -24.05 2.63
N VAL A 376 0.59 -23.26 1.63
CA VAL A 376 1.07 -23.39 0.25
C VAL A 376 2.02 -22.25 -0.06
N LYS A 377 3.19 -22.58 -0.63
CA LYS A 377 4.14 -21.59 -1.12
C LYS A 377 3.49 -20.77 -2.24
N MET A 378 3.40 -19.46 -2.07
CA MET A 378 2.91 -18.59 -3.14
C MET A 378 3.93 -18.54 -4.29
N PRO A 379 3.50 -18.74 -5.55
CA PRO A 379 4.37 -18.54 -6.69
C PRO A 379 4.75 -17.06 -6.81
N GLY A 380 5.93 -16.82 -7.40
CA GLY A 380 6.32 -15.48 -7.80
C GLY A 380 5.40 -14.98 -8.91
N CYS A 381 4.83 -13.80 -8.71
CA CYS A 381 3.90 -13.16 -9.62
C CYS A 381 4.34 -11.71 -9.87
N SER A 382 4.45 -11.35 -11.15
CA SER A 382 4.73 -9.99 -11.60
C SER A 382 3.56 -9.43 -12.39
N ILE A 383 3.15 -8.21 -12.05
CA ILE A 383 2.02 -7.50 -12.64
C ILE A 383 2.54 -6.28 -13.38
N ILE A 384 2.02 -6.05 -14.59
CA ILE A 384 2.35 -4.88 -15.43
C ILE A 384 1.07 -4.32 -16.05
N GLU A 385 0.92 -3.00 -16.05
CA GLU A 385 -0.14 -2.31 -16.76
C GLU A 385 0.37 -1.82 -18.12
N ALA A 386 -0.32 -2.17 -19.20
CA ALA A 386 -0.03 -1.68 -20.53
C ALA A 386 -1.33 -1.35 -21.27
N ARG A 387 -1.41 -0.16 -21.86
CA ARG A 387 -2.57 0.29 -22.66
C ARG A 387 -3.91 0.19 -21.90
N GLY A 388 -3.90 0.44 -20.59
CA GLY A 388 -5.09 0.39 -19.72
C GLY A 388 -5.55 -1.00 -19.31
N ALA A 389 -4.79 -2.05 -19.62
CA ALA A 389 -5.04 -3.41 -19.18
C ALA A 389 -3.94 -3.89 -18.21
N VAL A 390 -4.36 -4.61 -17.18
CA VAL A 390 -3.45 -5.24 -16.21
C VAL A 390 -3.13 -6.65 -16.69
N HIS A 391 -1.84 -6.97 -16.80
CA HIS A 391 -1.33 -8.27 -17.20
C HIS A 391 -0.56 -8.91 -16.04
N GLU A 392 -0.88 -10.17 -15.76
CA GLU A 392 -0.27 -10.96 -14.69
C GLU A 392 0.62 -12.05 -15.29
N PHE A 393 1.81 -12.22 -14.74
CA PHE A 393 2.76 -13.26 -15.13
C PHE A 393 3.18 -14.06 -13.90
N LEU A 394 2.95 -15.37 -13.93
CA LEU A 394 3.48 -16.30 -12.94
C LEU A 394 4.85 -16.83 -13.39
N SER A 395 5.72 -17.20 -12.44
CA SER A 395 6.97 -17.86 -12.79
C SER A 395 6.69 -19.16 -13.56
N GLY A 396 7.29 -19.29 -14.76
CA GLY A 396 7.06 -20.43 -15.67
C GLY A 396 5.79 -20.33 -16.51
N ASP A 397 5.07 -19.20 -16.46
CA ASP A 397 3.83 -19.00 -17.24
C ASP A 397 4.08 -19.11 -18.75
N SER A 398 3.12 -19.72 -19.43
CA SER A 398 3.07 -19.89 -20.89
C SER A 398 1.65 -19.69 -21.44
N SER A 399 0.73 -19.16 -20.64
CA SER A 399 -0.70 -19.06 -20.95
C SER A 399 -1.11 -17.73 -21.56
N HIS A 400 -0.23 -16.73 -21.55
CA HIS A 400 -0.54 -15.39 -22.02
C HIS A 400 -0.89 -15.36 -23.52
N PRO A 401 -1.93 -14.63 -23.98
CA PRO A 401 -2.33 -14.61 -25.40
C PRO A 401 -1.22 -14.18 -26.39
N LYS A 402 -0.26 -13.38 -25.93
CA LYS A 402 0.92 -12.94 -26.69
C LYS A 402 2.20 -13.70 -26.37
N MET A 403 2.11 -14.94 -25.89
CA MET A 403 3.28 -15.66 -25.38
C MET A 403 4.38 -15.84 -26.44
N GLU A 404 4.01 -16.03 -27.72
CA GLU A 404 4.98 -16.16 -28.82
C GLU A 404 5.85 -14.90 -28.95
N GLU A 405 5.24 -13.71 -29.00
CA GLU A 405 5.97 -12.43 -29.02
C GLU A 405 6.85 -12.24 -27.78
N ILE A 406 6.37 -12.68 -26.61
CA ILE A 406 7.10 -12.60 -25.34
C ILE A 406 8.33 -13.52 -25.37
N GLU A 407 8.20 -14.75 -25.88
CA GLU A 407 9.33 -15.68 -26.00
C GLU A 407 10.40 -15.17 -26.97
N ASP A 408 10.01 -14.59 -28.10
CA ASP A 408 10.96 -13.96 -29.03
C ASP A 408 11.74 -12.82 -28.36
N MET A 409 11.05 -11.99 -27.58
CA MET A 409 11.70 -10.92 -26.81
C MET A 409 12.58 -11.48 -25.68
N LEU A 410 12.17 -12.54 -24.99
CA LEU A 410 13.02 -13.21 -23.99
C LEU A 410 14.31 -13.75 -24.62
N ASN A 411 14.23 -14.32 -25.82
CA ASN A 411 15.40 -14.82 -26.56
C ASN A 411 16.35 -13.67 -26.92
N GLU A 412 15.81 -12.55 -27.38
CA GLU A 412 16.60 -11.35 -27.66
C GLU A 412 17.21 -10.75 -26.39
N MET A 413 16.46 -10.71 -25.29
CA MET A 413 16.95 -10.29 -23.96
C MET A 413 18.12 -11.17 -23.51
N ALA A 414 18.00 -12.49 -23.59
CA ALA A 414 19.06 -13.42 -23.22
C ALA A 414 20.30 -13.27 -24.12
N ARG A 415 20.11 -13.08 -25.43
CA ARG A 415 21.21 -12.82 -26.37
C ARG A 415 22.00 -11.56 -25.99
N ARG A 416 21.31 -10.46 -25.68
CA ARG A 416 21.96 -9.20 -25.26
C ARG A 416 22.62 -9.30 -23.89
N LEU A 417 21.98 -9.97 -22.93
CA LEU A 417 22.56 -10.25 -21.62
C LEU A 417 23.89 -11.00 -21.75
N LYS A 418 23.93 -12.05 -22.58
CA LYS A 418 25.15 -12.84 -22.81
C LYS A 418 26.29 -12.03 -23.42
N ILE A 419 25.99 -11.08 -24.31
CA ILE A 419 27.00 -10.17 -24.90
C ILE A 419 27.64 -9.27 -23.82
N GLU A 420 26.86 -8.84 -22.83
CA GLU A 420 27.35 -8.04 -21.70
C GLU A 420 28.01 -8.90 -20.59
N GLY A 421 28.19 -10.21 -20.82
CA GLY A 421 28.85 -11.11 -19.87
C GLY A 421 27.99 -11.51 -18.66
N TYR A 422 26.66 -11.44 -18.79
CA TYR A 422 25.76 -11.89 -17.74
C TYR A 422 25.78 -13.42 -17.59
N GLU A 423 25.90 -13.88 -16.34
CA GLU A 423 25.80 -15.28 -15.94
C GLU A 423 24.60 -15.47 -14.99
N ALA A 424 23.76 -16.46 -15.26
CA ALA A 424 22.56 -16.71 -14.47
C ALA A 424 22.90 -17.25 -13.08
N LYS A 425 22.33 -16.64 -12.03
CA LYS A 425 22.53 -17.11 -10.65
C LYS A 425 21.53 -18.22 -10.33
N THR A 426 21.97 -19.47 -10.34
CA THR A 426 21.13 -20.66 -10.08
C THR A 426 21.00 -21.04 -8.60
N THR A 427 21.73 -20.35 -7.71
CA THR A 427 21.80 -20.66 -6.26
C THR A 427 20.47 -20.47 -5.51
N GLU A 428 19.50 -19.74 -6.09
CA GLU A 428 18.18 -19.51 -5.48
C GLU A 428 17.11 -20.54 -5.91
N VAL A 429 17.44 -21.43 -6.84
CA VAL A 429 16.54 -22.51 -7.31
C VAL A 429 16.68 -23.73 -6.39
N ALA A 430 15.60 -24.50 -6.22
CA ALA A 430 15.57 -25.66 -5.33
C ALA A 430 16.78 -26.59 -5.54
N PHE A 431 17.39 -27.04 -4.44
CA PHE A 431 18.60 -27.87 -4.49
C PHE A 431 18.41 -29.18 -5.29
N ASP A 432 17.18 -29.66 -5.38
CA ASP A 432 16.78 -30.93 -6.02
C ASP A 432 16.67 -30.89 -7.56
N ILE A 433 17.00 -29.76 -8.21
CA ILE A 433 16.89 -29.56 -9.67
C ILE A 433 18.29 -29.58 -10.32
N GLU A 434 18.45 -30.22 -11.48
CA GLU A 434 19.70 -30.23 -12.25
C GLU A 434 20.11 -28.81 -12.71
N MET A 435 21.41 -28.52 -12.89
CA MET A 435 21.86 -27.13 -13.17
C MET A 435 21.26 -26.54 -14.46
N GLU A 436 21.11 -27.34 -15.53
CA GLU A 436 20.46 -26.90 -16.78
C GLU A 436 18.96 -26.61 -16.59
N GLU A 437 18.28 -27.38 -15.74
CA GLU A 437 16.89 -27.14 -15.35
C GLU A 437 16.75 -25.90 -14.43
N LYS A 438 17.80 -25.58 -13.64
CA LYS A 438 17.86 -24.34 -12.85
C LYS A 438 18.02 -23.11 -13.73
N GLU A 439 18.89 -23.16 -14.74
CA GLU A 439 19.09 -22.04 -15.68
C GLU A 439 17.83 -21.76 -16.52
N SER A 440 17.18 -22.81 -17.02
CA SER A 440 15.91 -22.70 -17.76
C SER A 440 14.75 -22.22 -16.88
N SER A 441 14.71 -22.60 -15.59
CA SER A 441 13.75 -22.06 -14.62
C SER A 441 13.93 -20.55 -14.39
N VAL A 442 15.18 -20.10 -14.32
CA VAL A 442 15.56 -18.69 -14.11
C VAL A 442 15.29 -17.81 -15.34
N TYR A 443 15.28 -18.42 -16.53
CA TYR A 443 14.91 -17.75 -17.78
C TYR A 443 13.46 -17.26 -17.79
N ARG A 444 12.52 -18.05 -17.23
CA ARG A 444 11.08 -17.73 -17.16
C ARG A 444 10.61 -17.21 -15.81
N HIS A 445 11.46 -16.48 -15.10
CA HIS A 445 10.99 -15.72 -13.95
C HIS A 445 9.95 -14.69 -14.37
N SER A 446 8.89 -14.54 -13.56
CA SER A 446 7.79 -13.62 -13.83
C SER A 446 8.24 -12.20 -14.16
N GLU A 447 9.35 -11.75 -13.56
CA GLU A 447 9.93 -10.44 -13.76
C GLU A 447 10.47 -10.29 -15.18
N LYS A 448 11.16 -11.31 -15.70
CA LYS A 448 11.69 -11.30 -17.08
C LYS A 448 10.56 -11.35 -18.10
N LEU A 449 9.51 -12.13 -17.84
CA LEU A 449 8.29 -12.15 -18.65
C LEU A 449 7.62 -10.77 -18.70
N ALA A 450 7.45 -10.14 -17.54
CA ALA A 450 6.87 -8.79 -17.46
C ALA A 450 7.75 -7.73 -18.13
N ILE A 451 9.09 -7.81 -17.99
CA ILE A 451 10.03 -6.93 -18.70
C ILE A 451 9.90 -7.11 -20.22
N ALA A 452 9.92 -8.36 -20.71
CA ALA A 452 9.77 -8.68 -22.13
C ALA A 452 8.46 -8.11 -22.68
N PHE A 453 7.35 -8.40 -22.01
CA PHE A 453 6.04 -7.85 -22.38
C PHE A 453 6.02 -6.31 -22.39
N GLY A 454 6.62 -5.68 -21.38
CA GLY A 454 6.73 -4.23 -21.28
C GLY A 454 7.57 -3.61 -22.40
N LEU A 455 8.69 -4.22 -22.78
CA LEU A 455 9.54 -3.78 -23.88
C LEU A 455 8.83 -3.85 -25.24
N ILE A 456 7.89 -4.79 -25.41
CA ILE A 456 7.09 -4.93 -26.64
C ILE A 456 5.94 -3.91 -26.68
N ASN A 457 5.23 -3.74 -25.56
CA ASN A 457 3.91 -3.07 -25.57
C ASN A 457 3.92 -1.63 -25.05
N ILE A 458 5.02 -1.16 -24.44
CA ILE A 458 5.16 0.20 -23.90
C ILE A 458 6.19 0.97 -24.71
N ASP A 459 5.73 2.01 -25.40
CA ASP A 459 6.57 2.81 -26.31
C ASP A 459 7.60 3.69 -25.56
N PRO A 460 8.87 3.73 -26.02
CA PRO A 460 9.86 4.69 -25.53
C PRO A 460 9.37 6.14 -25.68
N PRO A 461 9.61 7.04 -24.70
CA PRO A 461 10.49 6.91 -23.52
C PRO A 461 9.78 6.57 -22.18
N VAL A 462 8.52 6.10 -22.18
CA VAL A 462 7.73 5.80 -20.95
C VAL A 462 8.27 4.61 -20.12
N PRO A 463 8.75 4.73 -18.86
CA PRO A 463 9.37 3.60 -18.16
C PRO A 463 8.49 2.33 -18.05
N VAL A 464 9.11 1.15 -18.14
CA VAL A 464 8.45 -0.14 -17.89
C VAL A 464 8.27 -0.33 -16.40
N ARG A 465 7.02 -0.43 -15.91
CA ARG A 465 6.71 -0.51 -14.48
C ARG A 465 6.14 -1.87 -14.13
N ILE A 466 6.72 -2.53 -13.13
CA ILE A 466 6.37 -3.89 -12.73
C ILE A 466 6.16 -3.92 -11.23
N MET A 467 5.11 -4.59 -10.78
CA MET A 467 4.86 -4.89 -9.37
C MET A 467 5.06 -6.38 -9.12
N LYS A 468 5.85 -6.71 -8.11
CA LYS A 468 6.17 -8.08 -7.71
C LYS A 468 5.59 -8.36 -6.33
N ASN A 469 4.90 -9.49 -6.18
CA ASN A 469 4.32 -9.93 -4.90
C ASN A 469 5.38 -10.38 -3.86
N LEU A 470 6.55 -10.82 -4.34
CA LEU A 470 7.69 -11.24 -3.54
C LEU A 470 8.84 -10.23 -3.65
N ARG A 471 9.91 -10.46 -2.89
CA ARG A 471 11.18 -9.76 -3.09
C ARG A 471 11.78 -10.20 -4.43
N ILE A 472 12.31 -9.27 -5.23
CA ILE A 472 13.02 -9.62 -6.48
C ILE A 472 14.21 -10.53 -6.17
N CYS A 473 14.52 -11.52 -7.00
CA CYS A 473 15.71 -12.37 -6.82
C CYS A 473 16.98 -11.69 -7.34
N GLY A 474 18.15 -12.16 -6.87
CA GLY A 474 19.44 -11.59 -7.27
C GLY A 474 19.64 -11.59 -8.79
N ASP A 475 19.24 -12.69 -9.41
CA ASP A 475 19.31 -12.88 -10.85
C ASP A 475 18.47 -11.88 -11.66
N CYS A 476 17.18 -11.73 -11.33
CA CYS A 476 16.30 -10.80 -12.01
C CYS A 476 16.71 -9.34 -11.80
N HIS A 477 17.27 -9.01 -10.63
CA HIS A 477 17.80 -7.68 -10.36
C HIS A 477 18.99 -7.35 -11.27
N ASP A 478 19.96 -8.27 -11.41
CA ASP A 478 21.12 -8.06 -12.28
C ASP A 478 20.73 -8.06 -13.77
N ALA A 479 19.80 -8.93 -14.16
CA ALA A 479 19.24 -8.91 -15.50
C ALA A 479 18.54 -7.57 -15.81
N ALA A 480 17.63 -7.11 -14.96
CA ALA A 480 16.91 -5.83 -15.15
C ALA A 480 17.87 -4.64 -15.27
N LYS A 481 18.95 -4.64 -14.48
CA LYS A 481 20.02 -3.65 -14.54
C LYS A 481 20.66 -3.61 -15.93
N ILE A 482 21.18 -4.73 -16.43
CA ILE A 482 21.83 -4.80 -17.74
C ILE A 482 20.83 -4.50 -18.87
N LEU A 483 19.60 -5.01 -18.76
CA LEU A 483 18.52 -4.76 -19.73
C LEU A 483 18.20 -3.27 -19.83
N SER A 484 18.19 -2.54 -18.72
CA SER A 484 17.95 -1.10 -18.74
C SER A 484 19.01 -0.32 -19.57
N LYS A 485 20.24 -0.84 -19.61
CA LYS A 485 21.35 -0.29 -20.41
C LYS A 485 21.19 -0.66 -21.89
N VAL A 486 21.09 -1.96 -22.19
CA VAL A 486 21.14 -2.48 -23.58
C VAL A 486 19.88 -2.19 -24.40
N PHE A 487 18.76 -1.91 -23.74
CA PHE A 487 17.53 -1.43 -24.39
C PHE A 487 17.34 0.09 -24.25
N GLY A 488 18.24 0.79 -23.55
CA GLY A 488 18.13 2.23 -23.31
C GLY A 488 16.81 2.62 -22.62
N ARG A 489 16.32 1.75 -21.72
CA ARG A 489 14.97 1.80 -21.17
C ARG A 489 15.01 1.84 -19.67
N GLU A 490 14.30 2.80 -19.06
CA GLU A 490 14.09 2.77 -17.61
C GLU A 490 13.10 1.66 -17.25
N ILE A 491 13.49 0.82 -16.29
CA ILE A 491 12.67 -0.26 -15.76
C ILE A 491 12.50 0.02 -14.26
N VAL A 492 11.27 0.08 -13.78
CA VAL A 492 10.95 0.31 -12.37
C VAL A 492 10.25 -0.93 -11.85
N VAL A 493 10.86 -1.60 -10.88
CA VAL A 493 10.27 -2.79 -10.24
C VAL A 493 9.97 -2.47 -8.78
N ARG A 494 8.70 -2.54 -8.40
CA ARG A 494 8.26 -2.53 -7.00
C ARG A 494 8.22 -3.97 -6.50
N ASP A 495 9.02 -4.28 -5.48
CA ASP A 495 8.90 -5.54 -4.76
C ASP A 495 8.14 -5.37 -3.44
N ARG A 496 8.03 -6.43 -2.63
CA ARG A 496 7.33 -6.39 -1.33
C ARG A 496 7.89 -5.34 -0.36
N GLN A 497 9.14 -4.92 -0.51
CA GLN A 497 9.84 -4.05 0.43
C GLN A 497 10.04 -2.62 -0.10
N ARG A 498 10.30 -2.45 -1.40
CA ARG A 498 10.71 -1.16 -2.00
C ARG A 498 10.64 -1.13 -3.52
N PHE A 499 10.99 0.01 -4.12
CA PHE A 499 11.23 0.13 -5.56
C PHE A 499 12.70 -0.01 -5.91
N HIS A 500 12.92 -0.53 -7.11
CA HIS A 500 14.20 -0.60 -7.79
C HIS A 500 14.06 0.14 -9.12
N HIS A 501 14.78 1.25 -9.27
CA HIS A 501 14.79 2.04 -10.50
C HIS A 501 16.05 1.70 -11.28
N PHE A 502 15.89 0.91 -12.34
CA PHE A 502 16.97 0.50 -13.22
C PHE A 502 17.08 1.47 -14.40
N LYS A 503 18.22 2.14 -14.50
CA LYS A 503 18.49 3.12 -15.56
C LYS A 503 19.96 3.05 -15.96
N GLN A 504 20.21 2.85 -17.25
CA GLN A 504 21.57 2.85 -17.82
C GLN A 504 22.55 1.90 -17.11
N GLY A 505 22.06 0.73 -16.66
CA GLY A 505 22.93 -0.26 -16.01
C GLY A 505 23.16 -0.03 -14.52
N VAL A 506 22.41 0.89 -13.90
CA VAL A 506 22.49 1.17 -12.46
C VAL A 506 21.10 1.01 -11.84
N CYS A 507 21.03 0.51 -10.61
CA CYS A 507 19.81 0.49 -9.81
C CYS A 507 19.86 1.58 -8.73
N SER A 508 18.73 2.23 -8.42
CA SER A 508 18.64 3.24 -7.36
C SER A 508 19.15 2.74 -5.99
N CYS A 509 19.15 1.44 -5.76
CA CYS A 509 19.63 0.87 -4.50
C CYS A 509 21.15 0.71 -4.34
N ALA A 510 21.94 1.04 -5.37
CA ALA A 510 23.38 0.87 -5.35
C ALA A 510 23.83 -0.57 -4.96
N ASP A 511 23.06 -1.58 -5.38
CA ASP A 511 23.28 -3.01 -5.09
C ASP A 511 23.23 -3.39 -3.60
N TYR A 512 22.81 -2.46 -2.74
CA TYR A 512 22.58 -2.72 -1.32
C TYR A 512 21.11 -3.03 -1.06
N TRP A 513 20.77 -4.32 -0.96
CA TRP A 513 19.37 -4.71 -0.81
C TRP A 513 19.05 -6.00 -0.10
#